data_AF-A0A4U7D4Q8-F1
#
_entry.id   AF-A0A4U7D4Q8-F1
#
_cell.length_a   1.000
_cell.length_b   1.000
_cell.length_c   1.000
_cell.angle_alpha   90.00
_cell.angle_beta   90.00
_cell.angle_gamma   90.00
#
_symmetry.space_group_name_H-M   'P 1'
#
loop_
_entity.id
_entity.type
_entity.pdbx_description
1 polymer ?
#
loop_
_entity_poly.entity_id
_entity_poly.type
_entity_poly.pdbx_seq_one_letter_code
_entity_poly.pdbx_strand_id
1 'polypeptide(L)'
;MSRLRGSAAVMTLGGLLLTLSVSHHVREIAVLSTQLGPMIALFLDGSLSLGLIYAGYWLRQRNLTATTEWSVGIWTIFGGLVGATIAGITLTVEVIEGRPLVEPQFRLLVSAGGGALVLFTAGYYAARQQTLNHPVQ
;
A
#
# COMPACT_ATOMS: atom_id res chain seq x y z
N MET A 1 -22.67 -10.16 12.08
CA MET A 1 -21.26 -10.01 11.67
C MET A 1 -21.05 -8.56 11.26
N SER A 2 -20.24 -7.79 12.00
CA SER A 2 -19.90 -6.42 11.58
C SER A 2 -19.19 -6.50 10.24
N ARG A 3 -19.81 -6.02 9.15
CA ARG A 3 -19.15 -5.96 7.84
C ARG A 3 -17.91 -5.09 8.01
N LEU A 4 -16.72 -5.68 7.93
CA LEU A 4 -15.48 -4.92 7.87
C LEU A 4 -15.62 -3.89 6.75
N ARG A 5 -15.51 -2.61 7.09
CA ARG A 5 -15.63 -1.53 6.12
C ARG A 5 -14.36 -1.48 5.29
N GLY A 6 -14.48 -1.27 3.98
CA GLY A 6 -13.31 -1.19 3.09
C GLY A 6 -12.32 -0.11 3.51
N SER A 7 -12.79 1.02 4.03
CA SER A 7 -11.92 2.05 4.63
C SER A 7 -11.02 1.50 5.74
N ALA A 8 -11.55 0.66 6.63
CA ALA A 8 -10.78 0.07 7.71
C ALA A 8 -9.71 -0.90 7.19
N ALA A 9 -9.99 -1.65 6.11
CA ALA A 9 -8.99 -2.49 5.46
C ALA A 9 -7.87 -1.65 4.83
N VAL A 10 -8.21 -0.57 4.14
CA VAL A 10 -7.22 0.36 3.55
C VAL A 10 -6.36 1.01 4.63
N MET A 11 -6.96 1.50 5.72
CA MET A 11 -6.22 2.08 6.84
C MET A 11 -5.32 1.06 7.54
N THR A 12 -5.81 -0.17 7.75
CA THR A 12 -5.03 -1.26 8.36
C THR A 12 -3.82 -1.61 7.49
N LEU A 13 -3.99 -1.70 6.18
CA LEU A 13 -2.88 -1.95 5.26
C LEU A 13 -1.85 -0.83 5.31
N GLY A 14 -2.29 0.44 5.26
CA GLY A 14 -1.39 1.59 5.40
C GLY A 14 -0.66 1.61 6.74
N GLY A 15 -1.34 1.31 7.85
CA GLY A 15 -0.73 1.20 9.17
C GLY A 15 0.29 0.06 9.29
N LEU A 16 0.02 -1.09 8.67
CA LEU A 16 0.95 -2.22 8.61
C LEU A 16 2.21 -1.84 7.83
N LEU A 17 2.07 -1.27 6.62
CA LEU A 17 3.19 -0.85 5.80
C LEU A 17 4.04 0.23 6.50
N LEU A 18 3.39 1.19 7.16
CA LEU A 18 4.08 2.22 7.95
C LEU A 18 4.90 1.59 9.08
N THR A 19 4.31 0.65 9.82
CA THR A 19 4.98 -0.02 10.93
C THR A 19 6.19 -0.81 10.45
N LEU A 20 6.05 -1.54 9.34
CA LEU A 20 7.15 -2.30 8.73
C LEU A 20 8.26 -1.36 8.24
N SER A 21 7.92 -0.26 7.58
CA SER A 21 8.89 0.72 7.09
C SER A 21 9.64 1.39 8.24
N VAL A 22 8.94 1.91 9.26
CA VAL A 22 9.58 2.53 10.43
C VAL A 22 10.51 1.54 11.12
N SER A 23 10.05 0.30 11.34
CA SER A 23 10.86 -0.74 11.99
C SER A 23 12.13 -1.06 11.21
N HIS A 24 12.04 -1.11 9.87
CA HIS A 24 13.18 -1.36 8.99
C HIS A 24 14.20 -0.22 9.05
N HIS A 25 13.78 1.01 8.81
CA HIS A 25 14.69 2.15 8.69
C HIS A 25 15.28 2.58 10.04
N VAL A 26 14.54 2.44 11.15
CA VAL A 26 15.11 2.67 12.49
C VAL A 26 16.25 1.68 12.77
N ARG A 27 16.09 0.42 12.35
CA ARG A 27 17.16 -0.58 12.49
C ARG A 27 18.37 -0.26 11.59
N GLU A 28 18.15 0.23 10.38
CA GLU A 28 19.23 0.66 9.48
C GLU A 28 20.01 1.85 10.04
N ILE A 29 19.32 2.88 10.53
CA ILE A 29 19.95 4.06 11.14
C ILE A 29 20.83 3.66 12.35
N ALA A 30 20.46 2.62 13.08
CA ALA A 30 21.23 2.13 14.22
C ALA A 30 22.51 1.36 13.83
N VAL A 31 22.61 0.88 12.58
CA VAL A 31 23.69 -0.01 12.12
C VAL A 31 24.61 0.67 11.10
N LEU A 32 24.10 1.60 10.31
CA LEU A 32 24.83 2.25 9.22
C LEU A 32 25.58 3.51 9.68
N SER A 33 26.73 3.77 9.03
CA SER A 33 27.56 4.95 9.29
C SER A 33 26.97 6.26 8.72
N THR A 34 25.99 6.16 7.82
CA THR A 34 25.32 7.30 7.19
C THR A 34 23.81 7.20 7.36
N GLN A 35 23.17 8.32 7.68
CA GLN A 35 21.74 8.38 8.01
C GLN A 35 20.86 8.88 6.85
N LEU A 36 21.45 9.55 5.86
CA LEU A 36 20.70 10.21 4.78
C LEU A 36 19.89 9.23 3.90
N GLY A 37 20.46 8.08 3.53
CA GLY A 37 19.77 7.07 2.72
C GLY A 37 18.50 6.55 3.40
N PRO A 38 18.61 5.98 4.60
CA PRO A 38 17.45 5.49 5.35
C PRO A 38 16.39 6.56 5.63
N MET A 39 16.77 7.83 5.80
CA MET A 39 15.80 8.93 5.98
C MET A 39 14.98 9.21 4.72
N ILE A 40 15.63 9.21 3.54
CA ILE A 40 14.93 9.40 2.26
C ILE A 40 14.01 8.21 1.98
N ALA A 41 14.50 7.00 2.23
CA ALA A 41 13.73 5.77 2.06
C ALA A 41 12.51 5.72 3.00
N LEU A 42 12.70 6.07 4.27
CA LEU A 42 11.61 6.22 5.24
C LEU A 42 10.60 7.31 4.84
N PHE A 43 11.07 8.44 4.32
CA PHE A 43 10.18 9.50 3.84
C PHE A 43 9.29 9.00 2.70
N LEU A 44 9.87 8.28 1.73
CA LEU A 44 9.12 7.74 0.60
C LEU A 44 8.10 6.69 1.06
N ASP A 45 8.53 5.66 1.77
CA ASP A 45 7.63 4.60 2.26
C ASP A 45 6.58 5.13 3.24
N GLY A 46 7.01 6.02 4.13
CA GLY A 46 6.15 6.67 5.10
C GLY A 46 5.07 7.49 4.41
N SER A 47 5.42 8.23 3.36
CA SER A 47 4.45 9.02 2.59
C SER A 47 3.41 8.14 1.86
N LEU A 48 3.82 7.01 1.27
CA LEU A 48 2.90 6.06 0.64
C LEU A 48 1.95 5.45 1.67
N SER A 49 2.48 5.07 2.83
CA SER A 49 1.72 4.45 3.91
C SER A 49 0.73 5.42 4.57
N LEU A 50 1.17 6.66 4.85
CA LEU A 50 0.32 7.75 5.31
C LEU A 50 -0.74 8.10 4.25
N GLY A 51 -0.37 8.05 2.97
CA GLY A 51 -1.28 8.20 1.84
C GLY A 51 -2.42 7.18 1.88
N LEU A 52 -2.12 5.90 2.15
CA LEU A 52 -3.13 4.85 2.31
C LEU A 52 -4.02 5.09 3.55
N ILE A 53 -3.43 5.45 4.68
CA ILE A 53 -4.21 5.75 5.91
C ILE A 53 -5.19 6.90 5.63
N TYR A 54 -4.70 7.97 5.00
CA TYR A 54 -5.54 9.10 4.61
C TYR A 54 -6.60 8.70 3.58
N ALA A 55 -6.24 7.89 2.58
CA ALA A 55 -7.15 7.37 1.58
C ALA A 55 -8.30 6.56 2.20
N GLY A 56 -8.01 5.71 3.18
CA GLY A 56 -9.03 4.97 3.92
C GLY A 56 -9.91 5.89 4.79
N TYR A 57 -9.32 6.86 5.50
CA TYR A 57 -10.07 7.88 6.24
C TYR A 57 -11.01 8.69 5.33
N TRP A 58 -10.51 9.11 4.18
CA TRP A 58 -11.25 9.82 3.15
C TRP A 58 -12.36 8.96 2.55
N LEU A 59 -12.10 7.69 2.29
CA LEU A 59 -13.08 6.73 1.76
C LEU A 59 -14.24 6.54 2.74
N ARG A 60 -13.96 6.51 4.06
CA ARG A 60 -14.98 6.39 5.10
C ARG A 60 -16.00 7.54 5.09
N GLN A 61 -15.59 8.71 4.62
CA GLN A 61 -16.46 9.89 4.48
C GLN A 61 -17.26 9.90 3.17
N ARG A 62 -17.00 8.94 2.27
CA ARG A 62 -17.81 8.76 1.07
C ARG A 62 -19.01 7.90 1.43
N ASN A 63 -20.21 8.37 1.09
CA ASN A 63 -21.48 7.67 1.33
C ASN A 63 -21.65 6.47 0.38
N LEU A 64 -20.65 5.59 0.34
CA LEU A 64 -20.69 4.35 -0.42
C LEU A 64 -21.43 3.28 0.38
N THR A 65 -22.08 2.36 -0.32
CA THR A 65 -22.59 1.15 0.32
C THR A 65 -21.43 0.33 0.88
N ALA A 66 -21.67 -0.44 1.95
CA ALA A 66 -20.63 -1.26 2.57
C ALA A 66 -19.98 -2.25 1.57
N THR A 67 -20.75 -2.78 0.62
CA THR A 67 -20.25 -3.71 -0.40
C THR A 67 -19.33 -3.01 -1.41
N THR A 68 -19.73 -1.83 -1.88
CA THR A 68 -18.92 -1.01 -2.80
C THR A 68 -17.63 -0.55 -2.11
N GLU A 69 -17.74 -0.07 -0.87
CA GLU A 69 -16.59 0.33 -0.06
C GLU A 69 -15.61 -0.85 0.12
N TRP A 70 -16.13 -2.04 0.43
CA TRP A 70 -15.33 -3.26 0.57
C TRP A 70 -14.62 -3.67 -0.73
N SER A 71 -15.27 -3.52 -1.89
CA SER A 71 -14.62 -3.76 -3.18
C SER A 71 -13.39 -2.87 -3.40
N VAL A 72 -13.47 -1.57 -3.05
CA VAL A 72 -12.30 -0.67 -3.09
C VAL A 72 -11.18 -1.18 -2.17
N GLY A 73 -11.53 -1.67 -0.97
CA GLY A 73 -10.58 -2.29 -0.05
C GLY A 73 -9.87 -3.51 -0.64
N ILE A 74 -10.62 -4.42 -1.28
CA ILE A 74 -10.04 -5.59 -1.96
C ILE A 74 -9.09 -5.18 -3.08
N TRP A 75 -9.49 -4.24 -3.94
CA TRP A 75 -8.63 -3.75 -5.02
C TRP A 75 -7.34 -3.12 -4.49
N THR A 76 -7.42 -2.39 -3.38
CA THR A 76 -6.25 -1.81 -2.70
C THR A 76 -5.30 -2.90 -2.20
N ILE A 77 -5.82 -3.94 -1.52
CA ILE A 77 -5.00 -5.07 -1.03
C ILE A 77 -4.38 -5.81 -2.21
N PHE A 78 -5.16 -6.09 -3.25
CA PHE A 78 -4.68 -6.76 -4.45
C PHE A 78 -3.56 -5.96 -5.12
N GLY A 79 -3.68 -4.64 -5.19
CA GLY A 79 -2.63 -3.77 -5.75
C GLY A 79 -1.34 -3.84 -4.96
N GLY A 80 -1.43 -3.85 -3.63
CA GLY A 80 -0.25 -4.03 -2.78
C GLY A 80 0.41 -5.40 -2.96
N LEU A 81 -0.38 -6.47 -3.03
CA LEU A 81 0.13 -7.82 -3.28
C LEU A 81 0.80 -7.94 -4.65
N VAL A 82 0.19 -7.39 -5.70
CA VAL A 82 0.77 -7.39 -7.06
C VAL A 82 2.08 -6.61 -7.09
N GLY A 83 2.10 -5.41 -6.49
CA GLY A 83 3.32 -4.61 -6.40
C GLY A 83 4.46 -5.35 -5.68
N ALA A 84 4.18 -5.91 -4.50
CA ALA A 84 5.15 -6.71 -3.75
C ALA A 84 5.62 -7.94 -4.54
N THR A 85 4.71 -8.63 -5.23
CA THR A 85 5.03 -9.82 -6.02
C THR A 85 5.96 -9.50 -7.17
N ILE A 86 5.69 -8.41 -7.91
CA ILE A 86 6.55 -7.96 -9.01
C ILE A 86 7.96 -7.67 -8.50
N ALA A 87 8.08 -6.90 -7.41
CA ALA A 87 9.38 -6.62 -6.79
C ALA A 87 10.08 -7.91 -6.32
N GLY A 88 9.35 -8.84 -5.70
CA GLY A 88 9.87 -10.14 -5.27
C GLY A 88 10.40 -10.99 -6.42
N ILE A 89 9.72 -11.00 -7.57
CA ILE A 89 10.19 -11.67 -8.78
C ILE A 89 11.49 -11.05 -9.26
N THR A 90 11.58 -9.71 -9.33
CA THR A 90 12.82 -9.02 -9.73
C THR A 90 13.98 -9.33 -8.80
N LEU A 91 13.76 -9.30 -7.48
CA LEU A 91 14.78 -9.68 -6.49
C LEU A 91 15.21 -11.15 -6.65
N THR A 92 14.27 -12.05 -6.95
CA THR A 92 14.57 -13.47 -7.19
C THR A 92 15.47 -13.65 -8.40
N VAL A 93 15.21 -12.91 -9.49
CA VAL A 93 16.07 -12.91 -10.67
C VAL A 93 17.48 -12.41 -10.31
N GLU A 94 17.60 -11.32 -9.55
CA GLU A 94 18.90 -10.80 -9.11
C GLU A 94 19.69 -11.85 -8.29
N VAL A 95 19.02 -12.61 -7.40
CA VAL A 95 19.66 -13.71 -6.66
C VAL A 95 20.16 -14.81 -7.59
N ILE A 96 19.35 -15.23 -8.57
CA ILE A 96 19.72 -16.27 -9.53
C ILE A 96 20.91 -15.82 -10.39
N GLU A 97 20.96 -14.53 -10.74
CA GLU A 97 22.08 -13.91 -11.46
C GLU A 97 23.34 -13.71 -10.60
N GLY A 98 23.29 -14.00 -9.29
CA GLY A 98 24.40 -13.78 -8.37
C GLY A 98 24.66 -12.29 -8.07
N ARG A 99 23.67 -11.43 -8.29
CA ARG A 99 23.78 -9.98 -8.07
C ARG A 99 23.49 -9.61 -6.62
N PRO A 100 24.16 -8.59 -6.08
CA PRO A 100 23.88 -8.12 -4.74
C PRO A 100 22.48 -7.50 -4.68
N LEU A 101 21.71 -7.87 -3.65
CA LEU A 101 20.41 -7.26 -3.36
C LEU A 101 20.63 -5.95 -2.62
N VAL A 102 20.47 -4.84 -3.33
CA VAL A 102 20.49 -3.51 -2.72
C VAL A 102 19.08 -3.20 -2.19
N GLU A 103 18.97 -3.04 -0.87
CA GLU A 103 17.76 -2.64 -0.15
C GLU A 103 16.48 -3.42 -0.52
N PRO A 104 16.47 -4.76 -0.40
CA PRO A 104 15.34 -5.59 -0.83
C PRO A 104 14.03 -5.28 -0.10
N GLN A 105 14.11 -4.92 1.19
CA GLN A 105 12.93 -4.60 2.01
C GLN A 105 12.29 -3.28 1.57
N PHE A 106 13.08 -2.22 1.36
CA PHE A 106 12.62 -0.96 0.79
C PHE A 106 11.92 -1.17 -0.57
N ARG A 107 12.54 -1.91 -1.49
CA ARG A 107 11.95 -2.18 -2.82
C ARG A 107 10.59 -2.87 -2.72
N LEU A 108 10.44 -3.84 -1.82
CA LEU A 108 9.16 -4.50 -1.56
C LEU A 108 8.11 -3.54 -0.99
N LEU A 109 8.48 -2.72 0.00
CA LEU A 109 7.58 -1.78 0.66
C LEU A 109 7.09 -0.67 -0.29
N VAL A 110 8.01 -0.06 -1.05
CA VAL A 110 7.67 0.95 -2.08
C VAL A 110 6.72 0.36 -3.11
N SER A 111 7.02 -0.81 -3.66
CA SER A 111 6.17 -1.42 -4.68
C SER A 111 4.80 -1.82 -4.13
N ALA A 112 4.73 -2.33 -2.89
CA ALA A 112 3.47 -2.62 -2.23
C ALA A 112 2.63 -1.36 -1.99
N GLY A 113 3.22 -0.30 -1.42
CA GLY A 113 2.54 0.96 -1.15
C GLY A 113 2.04 1.63 -2.43
N GLY A 114 2.91 1.70 -3.45
CA GLY A 114 2.57 2.25 -4.77
C GLY A 114 1.45 1.47 -5.47
N GLY A 115 1.58 0.14 -5.54
CA GLY A 115 0.56 -0.72 -6.14
C GLY A 115 -0.79 -0.61 -5.43
N ALA A 116 -0.79 -0.55 -4.10
CA ALA A 116 -2.00 -0.37 -3.30
C ALA A 116 -2.69 0.97 -3.61
N LEU A 117 -1.95 2.08 -3.66
CA LEU A 117 -2.51 3.39 -3.97
C LEU A 117 -3.08 3.48 -5.40
N VAL A 118 -2.40 2.87 -6.36
CA VAL A 118 -2.87 2.82 -7.75
C VAL A 118 -4.22 2.09 -7.83
N LEU A 119 -4.33 0.90 -7.24
CA LEU A 119 -5.59 0.15 -7.28
C LEU A 119 -6.65 0.65 -6.30
N PHE A 120 -6.29 1.36 -5.22
CA PHE A 120 -7.24 2.15 -4.46
C PHE A 120 -7.94 3.17 -5.36
N THR A 121 -7.14 3.94 -6.11
CA THR A 121 -7.65 5.00 -6.99
C THR A 121 -8.52 4.42 -8.09
N ALA A 122 -8.03 3.40 -8.80
CA ALA A 122 -8.79 2.71 -9.85
C ALA A 122 -10.08 2.09 -9.31
N GLY A 123 -10.00 1.36 -8.18
CA GLY A 123 -11.14 0.72 -7.53
C GLY A 123 -12.21 1.73 -7.09
N TYR A 124 -11.79 2.88 -6.54
CA TYR A 124 -12.73 3.94 -6.16
C TYR A 124 -13.47 4.53 -7.37
N TYR A 125 -12.76 4.84 -8.46
CA TYR A 125 -13.40 5.39 -9.66
C TYR A 125 -14.32 4.37 -10.34
N ALA A 126 -13.96 3.09 -10.38
CA ALA A 126 -14.83 2.02 -10.86
C ALA A 126 -16.11 1.91 -10.03
N ALA A 127 -15.99 1.92 -8.69
CA ALA A 127 -17.11 1.93 -7.76
C ALA A 127 -18.04 3.14 -7.96
N ARG A 128 -17.46 4.33 -8.17
CA ARG A 128 -18.23 5.55 -8.45
C ARG A 128 -18.99 5.46 -9.76
N GLN A 129 -18.37 4.95 -10.83
CA GLN A 129 -19.02 4.77 -12.12
C GLN A 129 -20.18 3.77 -12.07
N GLN A 130 -20.03 2.66 -11.35
CA GLN A 130 -21.11 1.70 -11.15
C GLN A 130 -22.34 2.33 -10.48
N THR A 131 -22.12 3.20 -9.51
CA THR A 131 -23.20 3.93 -8.82
C THR A 131 -23.92 4.90 -9.76
N LEU A 132 -23.19 5.52 -10.70
CA LEU A 132 -23.78 6.43 -11.70
C LEU A 132 -24.57 5.69 -12.78
N ASN A 133 -24.10 4.51 -13.20
CA ASN A 133 -24.73 3.72 -14.27
C ASN A 133 -25.95 2.93 -13.77
N HIS A 134 -26.02 2.64 -12.46
CA HIS A 134 -27.13 1.95 -11.82
C HIS A 134 -27.58 2.72 -10.57
N PRO A 135 -28.24 3.88 -10.74
CA PRO A 135 -28.78 4.62 -9.61
C PRO A 135 -29.82 3.74 -8.91
N VAL A 136 -29.62 3.49 -7.62
CA VAL A 136 -30.61 2.81 -6.78
C VAL A 136 -31.86 3.69 -6.79
N GLN A 137 -32.94 3.19 -7.42
CA GLN A 137 -34.28 3.81 -7.39
C GLN A 137 -34.91 3.64 -6.01
#